data_AF-A0AAV9F2J3-F1
#
_entry.id   AF-A0AAV9F2J3-F1
#
_cell.length_a   1.000
_cell.length_b   1.000
_cell.length_c   1.000
_cell.angle_alpha   90.00
_cell.angle_beta   90.00
_cell.angle_gamma   90.00
#
_symmetry.space_group_name_H-M   'P 1'
#
loop_
_entity.id
_entity.type
_entity.pdbx_description
1 polymer ?
#
loop_
_entity_poly.entity_id
_entity_poly.type
_entity_poly.pdbx_seq_one_letter_code
_entity_poly.pdbx_strand_id
1 'polypeptide(L)'
;MASWNSIPLEVCYQTLGWIAFFSWSFSFYPQIILNYRRKSVVGLNFDYLVLNVTKHSSYLIYNAVLFFSSVVQRQYKENYGFDEMIPVAANDVAFSMHAVLMTLFALYQVTIYERGSQKVSKICISISAVVWITAIVCVILASQSQSWLWLKSVFNSIQVVMTVIKYSPQAWMNFRRKSTAGFSIGNIYSIY
;
A
#
# COMPACT_ATOMS: atom_id res chain seq x y z
N MET A 1 1.03 5.45 -30.59
CA MET A 1 0.78 5.78 -29.17
C MET A 1 -0.33 4.83 -28.76
N ALA A 2 -0.06 3.85 -27.89
CA ALA A 2 -1.06 2.86 -27.48
C ALA A 2 -2.32 3.59 -26.99
N SER A 3 -3.44 3.41 -27.69
CA SER A 3 -4.70 4.08 -27.42
C SER A 3 -5.78 3.03 -27.19
N TRP A 4 -6.79 3.39 -26.40
CA TRP A 4 -7.95 2.52 -26.22
C TRP A 4 -8.60 2.23 -27.56
N ASN A 5 -8.88 0.95 -27.82
CA ASN A 5 -9.60 0.53 -29.02
C ASN A 5 -11.06 0.98 -29.02
N SER A 6 -11.61 1.40 -27.87
CA SER A 6 -12.96 1.93 -27.77
C SER A 6 -13.08 2.99 -26.67
N ILE A 7 -13.67 4.14 -27.02
CA ILE A 7 -13.96 5.25 -26.10
C ILE A 7 -14.84 4.80 -24.92
N PRO A 8 -15.89 3.98 -25.11
CA PRO A 8 -16.69 3.51 -23.98
C PRO A 8 -15.87 2.74 -22.94
N LEU A 9 -14.92 1.89 -23.38
CA LEU A 9 -14.07 1.13 -22.46
C LEU A 9 -13.12 2.01 -21.67
N GLU A 10 -12.56 3.05 -22.31
CA GLU A 10 -11.74 4.06 -21.63
C GLU A 10 -12.52 4.78 -20.53
N VAL A 11 -13.72 5.27 -20.86
CA VAL A 11 -14.60 5.97 -19.91
C VAL A 11 -15.00 5.02 -18.76
N CYS A 12 -15.37 3.78 -19.06
CA CYS A 12 -15.69 2.79 -18.04
C CYS A 12 -14.51 2.50 -17.12
N TYR A 13 -13.31 2.29 -17.67
CA TYR A 13 -12.08 2.04 -16.91
C TYR A 13 -11.77 3.19 -15.94
N GLN A 14 -11.79 4.43 -16.43
CA GLN A 14 -11.55 5.62 -15.60
C GLN A 14 -12.62 5.78 -14.51
N THR A 15 -13.89 5.62 -14.88
CA THR A 15 -15.01 5.78 -13.93
C THR A 15 -14.94 4.76 -12.80
N LEU A 16 -14.75 3.49 -13.13
CA LEU A 16 -14.62 2.43 -12.13
C LEU A 16 -13.38 2.62 -11.26
N GLY A 17 -12.27 3.07 -11.84
CA GLY A 17 -11.04 3.38 -11.11
C GLY A 17 -11.24 4.45 -10.04
N TRP A 18 -11.94 5.55 -10.37
CA TRP A 18 -12.25 6.61 -9.40
C TRP A 18 -13.30 6.20 -8.36
N ILE A 19 -14.33 5.45 -8.75
CA ILE A 19 -15.30 4.89 -7.79
C ILE A 19 -14.57 4.00 -6.78
N ALA A 20 -13.69 3.12 -7.26
CA ALA A 20 -12.87 2.29 -6.39
C ALA A 20 -12.03 3.15 -5.46
N PHE A 21 -11.29 4.14 -5.97
CA PHE A 21 -10.51 5.07 -5.14
C PHE A 21 -11.33 5.65 -3.97
N PHE A 22 -12.54 6.15 -4.23
CA PHE A 22 -13.39 6.73 -3.18
C PHE A 22 -13.86 5.67 -2.19
N SER A 23 -14.40 4.56 -2.67
CA SER A 23 -14.88 3.45 -1.82
C SER A 23 -13.79 2.95 -0.87
N TRP A 24 -12.60 2.70 -1.40
CA TRP A 24 -11.45 2.24 -0.61
C TRP A 24 -10.90 3.32 0.32
N SER A 25 -10.99 4.60 -0.04
CA SER A 25 -10.48 5.68 0.82
C SER A 25 -11.33 5.85 2.08
N PHE A 26 -12.64 5.62 2.01
CA PHE A 26 -13.53 5.75 3.17
C PHE A 26 -13.15 4.84 4.34
N SER A 27 -12.47 3.72 4.07
CA SER A 27 -12.10 2.75 5.09
C SER A 27 -11.07 3.24 6.11
N PHE A 28 -10.26 4.25 5.75
CA PHE A 28 -9.20 4.76 6.62
C PHE A 28 -9.74 5.69 7.72
N TYR A 29 -10.86 6.36 7.46
CA TYR A 29 -11.39 7.41 8.32
C TYR A 29 -11.96 6.92 9.67
N PRO A 30 -12.70 5.80 9.76
CA PRO A 30 -13.28 5.35 11.03
C PRO A 30 -12.26 5.25 12.18
N GLN A 31 -11.09 4.67 11.92
CA GLN A 31 -10.04 4.52 12.92
C GLN A 31 -9.46 5.87 13.33
N ILE A 32 -9.20 6.76 12.37
CA ILE A 32 -8.67 8.10 12.62
C ILE A 32 -9.62 8.95 13.45
N ILE A 33 -10.91 8.91 13.12
CA ILE A 33 -11.97 9.61 13.85
C ILE A 33 -12.11 9.04 15.26
N LEU A 34 -12.05 7.71 15.41
CA LEU A 34 -12.12 7.04 16.71
C LEU A 34 -10.96 7.46 17.62
N ASN A 35 -9.73 7.46 17.11
CA ASN A 35 -8.55 7.92 17.82
C ASN A 35 -8.72 9.38 18.27
N TYR A 36 -9.21 10.25 17.37
CA TYR A 36 -9.45 11.66 17.68
C TYR A 36 -10.53 11.87 18.75
N ARG A 37 -11.63 11.11 18.71
CA ARG A 37 -12.73 11.20 19.68
C ARG A 37 -12.33 10.68 21.06
N ARG A 38 -11.61 9.56 21.12
CA ARG A 38 -11.17 8.95 22.37
C ARG A 38 -9.94 9.62 22.98
N LYS A 39 -9.20 10.41 22.18
CA LYS A 39 -7.85 10.93 22.53
C LYS A 39 -6.91 9.83 23.02
N SER A 40 -7.15 8.60 22.57
CA SER A 40 -6.45 7.39 22.97
C SER A 40 -6.40 6.45 21.79
N VAL A 41 -5.23 5.82 21.62
CA VAL A 41 -4.97 4.76 20.63
C VAL A 41 -4.92 3.38 21.28
N VAL A 42 -5.36 3.25 22.54
CA VAL A 42 -5.39 1.96 23.24
C VAL A 42 -6.37 1.02 22.53
N GLY A 43 -5.85 -0.16 22.16
CA GLY A 43 -6.52 -1.19 21.36
C GLY A 43 -6.14 -1.17 19.87
N LEU A 44 -5.48 -0.11 19.38
CA LEU A 44 -4.93 -0.09 18.02
C LEU A 44 -3.65 -0.94 17.96
N ASN A 45 -3.54 -1.80 16.95
CA ASN A 45 -2.32 -2.59 16.74
C ASN A 45 -1.27 -1.73 16.02
N PHE A 46 -0.18 -1.40 16.70
CA PHE A 46 0.88 -0.56 16.12
C PHE A 46 1.73 -1.29 15.07
N ASP A 47 1.89 -2.60 15.19
CA ASP A 47 2.58 -3.41 14.17
C ASP A 47 1.81 -3.35 12.86
N TYR A 48 0.49 -3.53 12.93
CA TYR A 48 -0.40 -3.39 11.76
C TYR A 48 -0.19 -2.03 11.08
N LEU A 49 -0.11 -0.95 11.85
CA LEU A 49 0.06 0.39 11.30
C LEU A 49 1.43 0.59 10.61
N VAL A 50 2.52 0.14 11.24
CA VAL A 50 3.87 0.19 10.66
C VAL A 50 3.99 -0.65 9.38
N LEU A 51 3.42 -1.86 9.38
CA LEU A 51 3.40 -2.73 8.20
C LEU A 51 2.57 -2.11 7.05
N ASN A 52 1.45 -1.44 7.36
CA ASN A 52 0.67 -0.73 6.35
C ASN A 52 1.41 0.45 5.74
N VAL A 53 2.11 1.27 6.54
CA VAL A 53 2.92 2.38 6.02
C VAL A 53 3.98 1.86 5.05
N THR A 54 4.66 0.77 5.40
CA THR A 54 5.67 0.15 4.54
C THR A 54 5.05 -0.39 3.23
N LYS A 55 3.92 -1.09 3.33
CA LYS A 55 3.18 -1.61 2.16
C LYS A 55 2.71 -0.49 1.24
N HIS A 56 2.00 0.51 1.77
CA HIS A 56 1.42 1.59 0.97
C HIS A 56 2.49 2.51 0.38
N SER A 57 3.59 2.76 1.11
CA SER A 57 4.73 3.51 0.55
C SER A 57 5.37 2.77 -0.63
N SER A 58 5.56 1.46 -0.50
CA SER A 58 6.10 0.63 -1.60
C SER A 58 5.16 0.61 -2.81
N TYR A 59 3.84 0.54 -2.57
CA TYR A 59 2.83 0.60 -3.63
C TYR A 59 2.76 1.98 -4.31
N LEU A 60 2.91 3.06 -3.54
CA LEU A 60 3.02 4.42 -4.09
C LEU A 60 4.25 4.56 -4.97
N ILE A 61 5.42 4.09 -4.53
CA ILE A 61 6.64 4.12 -5.34
C ILE A 61 6.44 3.32 -6.64
N TYR A 62 5.87 2.12 -6.54
CA TYR A 62 5.55 1.29 -7.71
C TYR A 62 4.67 2.02 -8.74
N ASN A 63 3.58 2.66 -8.31
CA ASN A 63 2.67 3.38 -9.20
C ASN A 63 3.29 4.67 -9.72
N ALA A 64 3.83 5.51 -8.82
CA ALA A 64 4.37 6.83 -9.17
C ALA A 64 5.57 6.74 -10.12
N VAL A 65 6.47 5.78 -9.92
CA VAL A 65 7.64 5.60 -10.80
C VAL A 65 7.22 5.24 -12.22
N LEU A 66 6.26 4.32 -12.40
CA LEU A 66 5.78 3.99 -13.75
C LEU A 66 4.92 5.12 -14.36
N PHE A 67 4.15 5.83 -13.53
CA PHE A 67 3.25 6.88 -13.99
C PHE A 67 3.99 8.16 -14.43
N PHE A 68 5.01 8.59 -13.67
CA PHE A 68 5.71 9.86 -13.93
C PHE A 68 7.03 9.72 -14.70
N SER A 69 7.74 8.58 -14.58
CA SER A 69 9.07 8.46 -15.20
C SER A 69 8.99 7.99 -16.65
N SER A 70 9.31 8.88 -17.58
CA SER A 70 9.44 8.56 -19.00
C SER A 70 10.50 7.49 -19.27
N VAL A 71 11.56 7.43 -18.45
CA VAL A 71 12.60 6.40 -18.55
C VAL A 71 12.03 5.01 -18.28
N VAL A 72 11.21 4.86 -17.24
CA VAL A 72 10.60 3.56 -16.88
C VAL A 72 9.51 3.17 -17.88
N GLN A 73 8.74 4.14 -18.37
CA GLN A 73 7.76 3.89 -19.43
C GLN A 73 8.43 3.45 -20.73
N ARG A 74 9.58 4.02 -21.08
CA ARG A 74 10.37 3.59 -22.24
C ARG A 74 10.87 2.16 -22.05
N GLN A 75 11.49 1.85 -20.91
CA GLN A 75 11.95 0.49 -20.60
C GLN A 75 10.80 -0.54 -20.60
N TYR A 76 9.62 -0.14 -20.13
CA TYR A 76 8.43 -0.99 -20.21
C TYR A 76 8.08 -1.29 -21.67
N LYS A 77 8.02 -0.27 -22.52
CA LYS A 77 7.69 -0.44 -23.95
C LYS A 77 8.76 -1.21 -24.73
N GLU A 78 10.04 -1.03 -24.39
CA GLU A 78 11.14 -1.81 -24.96
C GLU A 78 11.00 -3.31 -24.63
N ASN A 79 10.53 -3.65 -23.43
CA ASN A 79 10.40 -5.04 -22.99
C ASN A 79 9.09 -5.71 -23.41
N TYR A 80 7.98 -4.97 -23.45
CA TYR A 80 6.64 -5.53 -23.66
C TYR A 80 5.99 -5.13 -25.00
N GLY A 81 6.51 -4.10 -25.66
CA GLY A 81 5.97 -3.57 -26.92
C GLY A 81 5.57 -2.10 -26.83
N PHE A 82 5.77 -1.35 -27.92
CA PHE A 82 5.44 0.08 -27.99
C PHE A 82 3.93 0.35 -28.15
N ASP A 83 3.17 -0.65 -28.59
CA ASP A 83 1.72 -0.62 -28.73
C ASP A 83 0.99 -1.01 -27.45
N GLU A 84 1.71 -1.43 -26.41
CA GLU A 84 1.15 -1.74 -25.10
C GLU A 84 0.85 -0.47 -24.28
N MET A 85 -0.28 -0.49 -23.57
CA MET A 85 -0.67 0.58 -22.67
C MET A 85 0.11 0.49 -21.35
N ILE A 86 0.41 1.64 -20.76
CA ILE A 86 1.04 1.68 -19.43
C ILE A 86 -0.03 1.27 -18.39
N PRO A 87 0.19 0.20 -17.61
CA PRO A 87 -0.84 -0.41 -16.76
C PRO A 87 -0.95 0.29 -15.39
N VAL A 88 -0.83 1.62 -15.35
CA VAL A 88 -1.01 2.43 -14.15
C VAL A 88 -1.79 3.69 -14.51
N ALA A 89 -2.89 3.92 -13.81
CA ALA A 89 -3.74 5.08 -13.99
C ALA A 89 -3.58 6.10 -12.85
N ALA A 90 -4.12 7.30 -13.07
CA ALA A 90 -4.02 8.39 -12.11
C ALA A 90 -4.71 8.06 -10.77
N ASN A 91 -5.81 7.30 -10.79
CA ASN A 91 -6.51 6.85 -9.59
C ASN A 91 -5.65 5.89 -8.73
N ASP A 92 -4.75 5.09 -9.34
CA ASP A 92 -3.86 4.19 -8.60
C ASP A 92 -2.81 4.98 -7.79
N VAL A 93 -2.26 6.04 -8.41
CA VAL A 93 -1.35 6.98 -7.75
C VAL A 93 -2.08 7.76 -6.66
N ALA A 94 -3.27 8.29 -6.95
CA ALA A 94 -4.08 9.03 -5.99
C ALA A 94 -4.44 8.17 -4.77
N PHE A 95 -4.87 6.91 -4.99
CA PHE A 95 -5.19 5.96 -3.92
C PHE A 95 -3.98 5.66 -3.05
N SER A 96 -2.86 5.28 -3.67
CA SER A 96 -1.65 4.93 -2.94
C SER A 96 -1.09 6.11 -2.13
N MET A 97 -1.14 7.32 -2.68
CA MET A 97 -0.75 8.55 -1.98
C MET A 97 -1.68 8.84 -0.79
N HIS A 98 -2.99 8.76 -1.00
CA HIS A 98 -3.97 8.93 0.07
C HIS A 98 -3.76 7.92 1.20
N ALA A 99 -3.56 6.64 0.87
CA ALA A 99 -3.32 5.59 1.85
C ALA A 99 -2.04 5.82 2.67
N VAL A 100 -0.95 6.28 2.04
CA VAL A 100 0.28 6.69 2.76
C VAL A 100 -0.03 7.85 3.71
N LEU A 101 -0.70 8.90 3.24
CA LEU A 101 -1.04 10.06 4.08
C LEU A 101 -1.90 9.65 5.29
N MET A 102 -2.94 8.84 5.07
CA MET A 102 -3.84 8.40 6.14
C MET A 102 -3.13 7.51 7.17
N THR A 103 -2.24 6.62 6.72
CA THR A 103 -1.49 5.74 7.63
C THR A 103 -0.39 6.51 8.38
N LEU A 104 0.26 7.49 7.76
CA LEU A 104 1.16 8.43 8.45
C LEU A 104 0.41 9.30 9.45
N PHE A 105 -0.79 9.76 9.12
CA PHE A 105 -1.63 10.53 10.04
C PHE A 105 -2.04 9.69 11.26
N ALA A 106 -2.39 8.42 11.05
CA ALA A 106 -2.64 7.50 12.15
C ALA A 106 -1.36 7.24 12.99
N LEU A 107 -0.17 7.15 12.38
CA LEU A 107 1.09 7.05 13.14
C LEU A 107 1.34 8.30 13.98
N TYR A 108 1.07 9.48 13.42
CA TYR A 108 1.12 10.73 14.16
C TYR A 108 0.15 10.72 15.34
N GLN A 109 -1.08 10.22 15.19
CA GLN A 109 -2.00 10.05 16.32
C GLN A 109 -1.43 9.14 17.43
N VAL A 110 -0.67 8.11 17.06
CA VAL A 110 0.00 7.21 18.04
C VAL A 110 1.10 7.92 18.83
N THR A 111 1.72 8.97 18.29
CA THR A 111 2.76 9.73 19.02
C THR A 111 2.17 10.77 19.97
N ILE A 112 0.97 11.29 19.70
CA ILE A 112 0.34 12.35 20.50
C ILE A 112 -0.70 11.84 21.52
N TYR A 113 -1.38 10.74 21.24
CA TYR A 113 -2.48 10.24 22.08
C TYR A 113 -2.03 9.15 23.05
N GLU A 114 -2.86 8.91 24.06
CA GLU A 114 -2.55 7.90 25.06
C GLU A 114 -2.52 6.50 24.45
N ARG A 115 -1.35 5.84 24.59
CA ARG A 115 -1.06 4.50 24.06
C ARG A 115 -0.92 3.41 25.12
N GLY A 116 -1.04 3.78 26.40
CA GLY A 116 -0.79 2.87 27.52
C GLY A 116 0.61 2.24 27.45
N SER A 117 0.69 0.93 27.67
CA SER A 117 1.92 0.13 27.61
C SER A 117 2.22 -0.47 26.22
N GLN A 118 1.37 -0.23 25.21
CA GLN A 118 1.52 -0.80 23.89
C GLN A 118 2.76 -0.24 23.18
N LYS A 119 3.53 -1.11 22.54
CA LYS A 119 4.71 -0.77 21.76
C LYS A 119 4.70 -1.57 20.45
N VAL A 120 5.41 -1.06 19.45
CA VAL A 120 5.69 -1.83 18.24
C VAL A 120 6.58 -3.02 18.62
N SER A 121 6.23 -4.22 18.16
CA SER A 121 7.01 -5.43 18.36
C SER A 121 8.38 -5.31 17.71
N LYS A 122 9.40 -5.83 18.40
CA LYS A 122 10.76 -5.93 17.86
C LYS A 122 10.79 -6.67 16.53
N ILE A 123 9.94 -7.70 16.37
CA ILE A 123 9.83 -8.46 15.12
C ILE A 123 9.32 -7.57 13.99
N CYS A 124 8.27 -6.76 14.23
CA CYS A 124 7.73 -5.84 13.23
C CYS A 124 8.77 -4.77 12.82
N ILE A 125 9.51 -4.24 13.79
CA ILE A 125 10.61 -3.30 13.54
C ILE A 125 11.69 -3.97 12.69
N SER A 126 12.14 -5.17 13.06
CA SER A 126 13.15 -5.91 12.30
C SER A 126 12.71 -6.21 10.87
N ILE A 127 11.48 -6.69 10.67
CA ILE A 127 10.93 -6.94 9.32
C ILE A 127 10.93 -5.65 8.49
N SER A 128 10.42 -4.56 9.05
CA SER A 128 10.33 -3.28 8.34
C SER A 128 11.74 -2.74 8.02
N ALA A 129 12.68 -2.84 8.96
CA ALA A 129 14.06 -2.42 8.76
C ALA A 129 14.74 -3.22 7.63
N VAL A 130 14.61 -4.55 7.63
CA VAL A 130 15.15 -5.40 6.57
C VAL A 130 14.57 -5.01 5.21
N VAL A 131 13.25 -4.84 5.11
CA VAL A 131 12.57 -4.45 3.88
C VAL A 131 13.11 -3.12 3.34
N TRP A 132 13.22 -2.09 4.19
CA TRP A 132 13.70 -0.78 3.77
C TRP A 132 15.20 -0.76 3.44
N ILE A 133 16.02 -1.51 4.18
CA ILE A 133 17.45 -1.68 3.86
C ILE A 133 17.60 -2.36 2.49
N THR A 134 16.87 -3.46 2.24
CA THR A 134 16.88 -4.13 0.93
C THR A 134 16.41 -3.18 -0.18
N ALA A 135 15.35 -2.40 0.05
CA ALA A 135 14.88 -1.42 -0.92
C ALA A 135 15.96 -0.38 -1.26
N ILE A 136 16.67 0.16 -0.26
CA ILE A 136 17.77 1.12 -0.47
C ILE A 136 18.90 0.48 -1.30
N VAL A 137 19.31 -0.75 -0.98
CA VAL A 137 20.32 -1.48 -1.75
C VAL A 137 19.86 -1.67 -3.20
N CYS A 138 18.61 -2.09 -3.43
CA CYS A 138 18.05 -2.23 -4.77
C CYS A 138 18.02 -0.90 -5.53
N VAL A 139 17.72 0.22 -4.88
CA VAL A 139 17.76 1.55 -5.50
C VAL A 139 19.18 1.89 -5.97
N ILE A 140 20.20 1.63 -5.15
CA ILE A 140 21.60 1.88 -5.50
C ILE A 140 22.01 1.01 -6.71
N LEU A 141 21.69 -0.28 -6.68
CA LEU A 141 21.98 -1.21 -7.77
C LEU A 141 21.27 -0.83 -9.08
N ALA A 142 19.99 -0.45 -8.99
CA ALA A 142 19.20 -0.01 -10.14
C ALA A 142 19.73 1.31 -10.73
N SER A 143 20.24 2.21 -9.88
CA SER A 143 20.87 3.45 -10.33
C SER A 143 22.16 3.18 -11.12
N GLN A 144 23.01 2.24 -10.66
CA GLN A 144 24.25 1.87 -11.35
C GLN A 144 23.99 1.14 -12.67
N SER A 145 23.04 0.20 -12.67
CA SER A 145 22.67 -0.62 -13.83
C SER A 145 21.63 0.02 -14.76
N GLN A 146 21.12 1.21 -14.41
CA GLN A 146 19.97 1.88 -15.04
C GLN A 146 18.72 0.99 -15.16
N SER A 147 18.58 -0.05 -14.34
CA SER A 147 17.49 -1.05 -14.41
C SER A 147 16.26 -0.64 -13.60
N TRP A 148 15.68 0.51 -13.94
CA TRP A 148 14.55 1.10 -13.20
C TRP A 148 13.25 0.28 -13.28
N LEU A 149 12.99 -0.37 -14.41
CA LEU A 149 11.84 -1.28 -14.54
C LEU A 149 11.96 -2.51 -13.61
N TRP A 150 13.17 -3.03 -13.39
CA TRP A 150 13.40 -4.09 -12.42
C TRP A 150 13.15 -3.60 -10.99
N LEU A 151 13.62 -2.39 -10.66
CA LEU A 151 13.39 -1.77 -9.35
C LEU A 151 11.88 -1.62 -9.05
N LYS A 152 11.08 -1.24 -10.05
CA LYS A 152 9.61 -1.24 -9.93
C LYS A 152 9.09 -2.61 -9.49
N SER A 153 9.54 -3.70 -10.13
CA SER A 153 9.12 -5.06 -9.78
C SER A 153 9.51 -5.44 -8.36
N VAL A 154 10.66 -4.97 -7.85
CA VAL A 154 11.05 -5.14 -6.44
C VAL A 154 10.04 -4.49 -5.50
N PHE A 155 9.65 -3.23 -5.74
CA PHE A 155 8.63 -2.55 -4.92
C PHE A 155 7.26 -3.21 -4.99
N ASN A 156 6.89 -3.78 -6.14
CA ASN A 156 5.70 -4.61 -6.25
C ASN A 156 5.79 -5.88 -5.37
N SER A 157 6.91 -6.58 -5.41
CA SER A 157 7.13 -7.77 -4.58
C SER A 157 7.07 -7.43 -3.08
N ILE A 158 7.65 -6.30 -2.66
CA ILE A 158 7.58 -5.83 -1.28
C ILE A 158 6.13 -5.66 -0.84
N GLN A 159 5.29 -4.93 -1.59
CA GLN A 159 3.90 -4.71 -1.16
C GLN A 159 3.08 -6.02 -1.05
N VAL A 160 3.35 -7.00 -1.93
CA VAL A 160 2.69 -8.31 -1.91
C VAL A 160 3.14 -9.11 -0.68
N VAL A 161 4.46 -9.17 -0.44
CA VAL A 161 5.02 -9.85 0.74
C VAL A 161 4.49 -9.23 2.03
N MET A 162 4.45 -7.90 2.13
CA MET A 162 3.91 -7.21 3.30
C MET A 162 2.43 -7.51 3.54
N THR A 163 1.65 -7.66 2.45
CA THR A 163 0.25 -8.09 2.52
C THR A 163 0.15 -9.50 3.11
N VAL A 164 0.97 -10.44 2.63
CA VAL A 164 1.01 -11.82 3.15
C VAL A 164 1.39 -11.85 4.63
N ILE A 165 2.47 -11.17 5.03
CA ILE A 165 2.94 -11.11 6.42
C ILE A 165 1.84 -10.57 7.34
N LYS A 166 1.12 -9.52 6.90
CA LYS A 166 0.05 -8.87 7.67
C LYS A 166 -1.13 -9.79 7.91
N TYR A 167 -1.56 -10.56 6.90
CA TYR A 167 -2.79 -11.35 6.97
C TYR A 167 -2.60 -12.80 7.39
N SER A 168 -1.39 -13.37 7.25
CA SER A 168 -1.14 -14.79 7.58
C SER A 168 -1.43 -15.14 9.05
N PRO A 169 -1.02 -14.34 10.06
CA PRO A 169 -1.34 -14.64 11.45
C PRO A 169 -2.85 -14.63 11.71
N GLN A 170 -3.56 -13.69 11.08
CA GLN A 170 -5.01 -13.56 11.23
C GLN A 170 -5.73 -14.74 10.57
N ALA A 171 -5.31 -15.15 9.37
CA ALA A 171 -5.87 -16.32 8.69
C ALA A 171 -5.66 -17.61 9.49
N TRP A 172 -4.47 -17.79 10.07
CA TRP A 172 -4.16 -18.93 10.93
C TRP A 172 -5.00 -18.94 12.21
N MET A 173 -5.17 -17.80 12.86
CA MET A 173 -6.01 -17.68 14.07
C MET A 173 -7.47 -17.96 13.76
N ASN A 174 -8.00 -17.46 12.64
CA ASN A 174 -9.37 -17.75 12.20
C ASN A 174 -9.54 -19.24 11.90
N PHE A 175 -8.56 -19.88 11.24
CA PHE A 175 -8.59 -21.32 10.96
C PHE A 175 -8.56 -22.18 12.24
N ARG A 176 -7.71 -21.80 13.21
CA ARG A 176 -7.60 -22.47 14.52
C ARG A 176 -8.87 -22.33 15.36
N ARG A 177 -9.51 -21.15 15.35
CA ARG A 177 -10.71 -20.86 16.15
C ARG A 177 -12.01 -21.32 15.51
N LYS A 178 -11.99 -21.69 14.22
CA LYS A 178 -13.17 -22.03 13.40
C LYS A 178 -14.30 -21.00 13.50
N SER A 179 -13.94 -19.75 13.81
CA SER A 179 -14.86 -18.65 14.08
C SER A 179 -14.18 -17.35 13.73
N THR A 180 -14.93 -16.45 13.10
CA THR A 180 -14.54 -15.05 12.85
C THR A 180 -14.95 -14.14 14.02
N ALA A 181 -15.62 -14.68 15.04
CA ALA A 181 -15.99 -13.94 16.25
C ALA A 181 -14.70 -13.54 17.01
N GLY A 182 -14.41 -12.24 16.99
CA GLY A 182 -13.17 -11.65 17.53
C GLY A 182 -12.38 -10.84 16.49
N PHE A 183 -12.71 -10.96 15.20
CA PHE A 183 -12.24 -10.06 14.16
C PHE A 183 -13.31 -8.97 13.95
N SER A 184 -13.04 -7.77 14.46
CA SER A 184 -13.91 -6.60 14.19
C SER A 184 -14.00 -6.40 12.68
N ILE A 185 -15.20 -6.61 12.12
CA ILE A 185 -15.55 -6.30 10.72
C ILE A 185 -15.25 -4.82 10.40
N GLY A 186 -15.14 -3.95 11.42
CA GLY A 186 -14.69 -2.57 11.29
C GLY A 186 -13.34 -2.40 10.57
N ASN A 187 -12.37 -3.31 10.79
CA ASN A 187 -11.09 -3.29 10.07
C ASN A 187 -11.16 -3.98 8.70
N ILE A 188 -12.24 -4.71 8.41
CA ILE A 188 -12.52 -5.35 7.11
C ILE A 188 -13.08 -4.36 6.10
N TYR A 189 -13.68 -3.25 6.51
CA TYR A 189 -14.09 -2.21 5.55
C TYR A 189 -12.92 -1.58 4.78
N SER A 190 -11.67 -1.85 5.20
CA SER A 190 -10.46 -1.51 4.45
C SER A 190 -9.96 -2.63 3.53
N ILE A 191 -10.77 -3.68 3.33
CA ILE A 191 -10.43 -4.96 2.69
C ILE A 191 -11.46 -5.38 1.60
N TYR A 192 -12.43 -4.54 1.24
CA TYR A 192 -13.19 -4.69 -0.03
C TYR A 192 -13.39 -3.37 -0.74
#